data_AF-A0A661NGN3-F1
#
_entry.id   AF-A0A661NGN3-F1
#
_cell.length_a   1.000
_cell.length_b   1.000
_cell.length_c   1.000
_cell.angle_alpha   90.00
_cell.angle_beta   90.00
_cell.angle_gamma   90.00
#
_symmetry.space_group_name_H-M   'P 1'
#
loop_
_entity.id
_entity.type
_entity.pdbx_description
1 polymer ?
#
loop_
_entity_poly.entity_id
_entity_poly.type
_entity_poly.pdbx_seq_one_letter_code
_entity_poly.pdbx_strand_id
1 'polypeptide(L)'
;MRWRIVGIATLIIACGSTDPPATRQPIGDPAAETEAPPPPEATPSPEPAPEAVPTPEPEPNCSSDGDCHFDDPCVPATCTARDVPAQVCEEAAPVPGSCVCVAERCALRREMPDGHLISEGTCAYGAGRTGCGISMAEGTCEPGRGDEVRAGADETRPVCRCQGAPPNARCRLEWHEPVPCESERDCWFDSDGPILRPIRRPRRLRNHLFEPCVDGEVAPTCMGGFCTADPMRAYGC
;
A
#
# COMPACT_ATOMS: atom_id res chain seq x y z
N MET A 1 -0.98 58.74 5.94
CA MET A 1 -1.48 58.69 7.34
C MET A 1 -0.95 57.41 7.98
N ARG A 2 0.10 57.52 8.83
CA ARG A 2 0.07 57.31 10.30
C ARG A 2 -0.27 55.84 10.69
N TRP A 3 0.71 54.96 10.99
CA TRP A 3 1.37 54.70 12.33
C TRP A 3 0.43 53.86 13.26
N ARG A 4 0.77 52.71 13.89
CA ARG A 4 1.94 52.29 14.72
C ARG A 4 1.75 50.83 15.25
N ILE A 5 2.80 49.99 15.34
CA ILE A 5 3.53 49.44 16.54
C ILE A 5 2.93 48.19 17.24
N VAL A 6 3.61 47.02 17.15
CA VAL A 6 4.47 46.28 18.13
C VAL A 6 3.74 45.57 19.28
N GLY A 7 4.05 44.27 19.43
CA GLY A 7 3.89 43.51 20.68
C GLY A 7 4.65 42.19 20.64
N ILE A 8 5.95 42.23 20.97
CA ILE A 8 6.76 41.06 21.37
C ILE A 8 6.62 40.91 22.89
N ALA A 9 6.39 39.70 23.39
CA ALA A 9 6.76 39.34 24.76
C ALA A 9 7.13 37.85 24.87
N THR A 10 8.22 37.61 25.57
CA THR A 10 9.04 36.40 25.63
C THR A 10 8.86 35.69 26.98
N LEU A 11 9.07 34.36 26.99
CA LEU A 11 9.63 33.46 28.02
C LEU A 11 9.17 33.55 29.50
N ILE A 12 8.92 32.41 30.16
CA ILE A 12 9.66 31.89 31.36
C ILE A 12 9.55 30.35 31.43
N ILE A 13 10.68 29.72 31.80
CA ILE A 13 11.00 28.30 32.06
C ILE A 13 10.91 28.00 33.57
N ALA A 14 10.54 26.76 33.99
CA ALA A 14 11.09 26.00 35.13
C ALA A 14 10.26 24.70 35.36
N CYS A 15 10.81 23.50 35.15
CA CYS A 15 11.63 22.65 36.06
C CYS A 15 10.83 21.85 37.10
N GLY A 16 11.00 20.53 37.10
CA GLY A 16 10.56 19.65 38.19
C GLY A 16 10.61 18.16 37.85
N SER A 17 11.81 17.57 37.86
CA SER A 17 12.05 16.12 37.86
C SER A 17 12.37 15.67 39.29
N THR A 18 11.72 14.61 39.80
CA THR A 18 12.36 13.71 40.79
C THR A 18 11.68 12.33 40.85
N ASP A 19 12.52 11.31 40.67
CA ASP A 19 12.28 9.86 40.78
C ASP A 19 11.81 9.36 42.17
N PRO A 20 11.27 8.12 42.25
CA PRO A 20 10.86 7.49 43.51
C PRO A 20 11.99 6.69 44.16
N PRO A 21 11.92 6.42 45.48
CA PRO A 21 12.69 5.33 46.08
C PRO A 21 11.80 4.15 46.50
N ALA A 22 12.35 2.97 46.25
CA ALA A 22 11.90 1.66 46.67
C ALA A 22 12.39 1.29 48.10
N THR A 23 11.84 0.18 48.62
CA THR A 23 12.46 -0.78 49.57
C THR A 23 12.39 -0.36 51.07
N ARG A 24 11.99 -1.14 52.09
CA ARG A 24 12.18 -2.57 52.45
C ARG A 24 11.28 -2.94 53.67
N GLN A 25 10.91 -4.22 53.81
CA GLN A 25 10.24 -4.89 54.97
C GLN A 25 11.15 -4.97 56.25
N PRO A 26 10.94 -5.76 57.36
CA PRO A 26 9.96 -6.85 57.67
C PRO A 26 9.55 -7.09 59.17
N ILE A 27 8.86 -8.23 59.38
CA ILE A 27 8.82 -9.18 60.54
C ILE A 27 7.70 -9.04 61.60
N GLY A 28 6.91 -10.11 61.70
CA GLY A 28 6.14 -10.48 62.89
C GLY A 28 5.26 -11.74 62.71
N ASP A 29 5.86 -12.92 62.83
CA ASP A 29 5.21 -14.18 63.28
C ASP A 29 5.63 -14.40 64.76
N PRO A 30 4.95 -15.19 65.64
CA PRO A 30 4.34 -16.50 65.33
C PRO A 30 3.12 -16.97 66.19
N ALA A 31 2.78 -18.25 65.98
CA ALA A 31 2.08 -19.24 66.83
C ALA A 31 0.55 -19.35 66.65
N ALA A 32 0.06 -20.30 65.83
CA ALA A 32 -0.13 -21.75 66.09
C ALA A 32 -1.49 -22.05 66.77
N GLU A 33 -2.37 -22.82 66.10
CA GLU A 33 -2.93 -24.10 66.57
C GLU A 33 -4.08 -24.61 65.66
N THR A 34 -3.83 -25.75 65.00
CA THR A 34 -4.70 -26.93 64.74
C THR A 34 -5.88 -26.95 63.74
N GLU A 35 -5.85 -28.05 62.96
CA GLU A 35 -6.92 -28.83 62.28
C GLU A 35 -7.33 -28.53 60.82
N ALA A 36 -6.81 -29.33 59.88
CA ALA A 36 -7.55 -30.38 59.14
C ALA A 36 -6.63 -31.03 58.06
N PRO A 37 -6.74 -32.34 57.76
CA PRO A 37 -5.98 -32.95 56.67
C PRO A 37 -6.54 -32.50 55.30
N PRO A 38 -5.71 -32.03 54.35
CA PRO A 38 -6.17 -31.69 53.01
C PRO A 38 -6.44 -32.95 52.16
N PRO A 39 -7.38 -32.88 51.19
CA PRO A 39 -7.63 -33.94 50.22
C PRO A 39 -6.41 -34.16 49.29
N PRO A 40 -6.33 -35.31 48.59
CA PRO A 40 -5.18 -35.66 47.75
C PRO A 40 -4.92 -34.62 46.67
N GLU A 41 -3.65 -34.27 46.51
CA GLU A 41 -3.13 -33.37 45.47
C GLU A 41 -3.61 -33.82 44.09
N ALA A 42 -4.48 -33.04 43.47
CA ALA A 42 -4.63 -33.07 42.02
C ALA A 42 -3.33 -32.51 41.44
N THR A 43 -2.55 -33.37 40.81
CA THR A 43 -1.40 -32.96 39.98
C THR A 43 -1.92 -31.90 39.00
N PRO A 44 -1.34 -30.69 38.95
CA PRO A 44 -1.72 -29.75 37.92
C PRO A 44 -1.40 -30.40 36.57
N SER A 45 -2.43 -30.63 35.75
CA SER A 45 -2.24 -30.88 34.33
C SER A 45 -1.31 -29.80 33.81
N PRO A 46 -0.24 -30.15 33.06
CA PRO A 46 0.56 -29.14 32.40
C PRO A 46 -0.38 -28.33 31.51
N GLU A 47 -0.46 -27.04 31.80
CA GLU A 47 -1.10 -26.04 30.96
C GLU A 47 -0.53 -26.24 29.54
N PRO A 48 -1.37 -26.45 28.51
CA PRO A 48 -0.86 -26.56 27.15
C PRO A 48 -0.12 -25.26 26.85
N ALA A 49 1.18 -25.39 26.58
CA ALA A 49 2.00 -24.25 26.20
C ALA A 49 1.28 -23.48 25.08
N PRO A 50 1.24 -22.13 25.13
CA PRO A 50 0.65 -21.36 24.06
C PRO A 50 1.32 -21.78 22.77
N GLU A 51 0.54 -22.35 21.84
CA GLU A 51 1.01 -22.66 20.50
C GLU A 51 1.67 -21.40 19.98
N ALA A 52 2.98 -21.48 19.74
CA ALA A 52 3.72 -20.38 19.15
C ALA A 52 3.05 -20.08 17.81
N VAL A 53 2.34 -18.96 17.73
CA VAL A 53 1.77 -18.48 16.47
C VAL A 53 2.95 -18.43 15.49
N PRO A 54 2.96 -19.26 14.44
CA PRO A 54 4.09 -19.30 13.53
C PRO A 54 4.25 -17.88 12.98
N THR A 55 5.43 -17.32 13.20
CA THR A 55 5.79 -16.03 12.60
C THR A 55 5.67 -16.22 11.10
N PRO A 56 4.86 -15.41 10.39
CA PRO A 56 4.70 -15.59 8.95
C PRO A 56 6.07 -15.47 8.30
N GLU A 57 6.49 -16.54 7.62
CA GLU A 57 7.72 -16.50 6.84
C GLU A 57 7.59 -15.37 5.81
N PRO A 58 8.66 -14.60 5.56
CA PRO A 58 8.64 -13.58 4.52
C PRO A 58 8.23 -14.23 3.20
N GLU A 59 7.34 -13.59 2.46
CA GLU A 59 7.00 -14.08 1.13
C GLU A 59 8.24 -14.03 0.23
N PRO A 60 8.48 -15.09 -0.57
CA PRO A 60 9.55 -15.05 -1.55
C PRO A 60 9.29 -13.96 -2.60
N ASN A 61 10.36 -13.43 -3.17
CA ASN A 61 10.29 -12.46 -4.25
C ASN A 61 10.13 -13.19 -5.59
N CYS A 62 9.29 -12.66 -6.48
CA CYS A 62 9.19 -13.14 -7.86
C CYS A 62 10.20 -12.42 -8.76
N SER A 63 10.59 -13.05 -9.87
CA SER A 63 11.40 -12.43 -10.94
C SER A 63 10.63 -12.32 -12.26
N SER A 64 9.58 -13.12 -12.43
CA SER A 64 8.72 -13.16 -13.62
C SER A 64 7.31 -13.60 -13.25
N ASP A 65 6.34 -13.35 -14.14
CA ASP A 65 4.94 -13.79 -13.93
C ASP A 65 4.82 -15.30 -13.69
N GLY A 66 5.74 -16.09 -14.26
CA GLY A 66 5.77 -17.55 -14.10
C GLY A 66 6.12 -18.02 -12.69
N ASP A 67 6.68 -17.15 -11.85
CA ASP A 67 6.98 -17.44 -10.44
C ASP A 67 5.77 -17.18 -9.53
N CYS A 68 4.70 -16.61 -10.08
CA CYS A 68 3.51 -16.22 -9.32
C CYS A 68 2.36 -17.19 -9.55
N HIS A 69 1.81 -17.67 -8.44
CA HIS A 69 0.76 -18.68 -8.43
C HIS A 69 -0.39 -18.26 -7.54
N PHE A 70 -1.56 -18.85 -7.76
CA PHE A 70 -2.64 -18.73 -6.80
C PHE A 70 -2.30 -19.52 -5.54
N ASP A 71 -2.59 -18.93 -4.38
CA ASP A 71 -2.38 -19.51 -3.06
C ASP A 71 -3.16 -20.82 -2.85
N ASP A 72 -4.37 -20.89 -3.41
CA ASP A 72 -5.23 -22.08 -3.41
C ASP A 72 -5.74 -22.38 -4.83
N PRO A 73 -5.33 -23.51 -5.45
CA PRO A 73 -5.80 -23.92 -6.78
C PRO A 73 -7.30 -24.19 -6.87
N CYS A 74 -7.95 -24.53 -5.75
CA CYS A 74 -9.39 -24.82 -5.71
C CYS A 74 -10.22 -23.58 -5.43
N VAL A 75 -9.69 -22.63 -4.65
CA VAL A 75 -10.35 -21.37 -4.32
C VAL A 75 -9.39 -20.19 -4.58
N PRO A 76 -9.02 -19.94 -5.85
CA PRO A 76 -8.00 -18.94 -6.19
C PRO A 76 -8.44 -17.54 -5.77
N ALA A 77 -7.78 -16.98 -4.75
CA ALA A 77 -8.16 -15.69 -4.17
C ALA A 77 -6.98 -14.72 -4.08
N THR A 78 -5.78 -15.22 -3.79
CA THR A 78 -4.59 -14.40 -3.65
C THR A 78 -3.42 -14.95 -4.47
N CYS A 79 -2.51 -14.08 -4.87
CA CYS A 79 -1.29 -14.47 -5.56
C CYS A 79 -0.11 -14.51 -4.59
N THR A 80 0.71 -15.55 -4.71
CA THR A 80 1.92 -15.76 -3.93
C THR A 80 3.05 -16.26 -4.82
N ALA A 81 4.30 -16.02 -4.40
CA ALA A 81 5.49 -16.57 -5.06
C ALA A 81 5.87 -17.95 -4.51
N ARG A 82 5.09 -18.52 -3.59
CA ARG A 82 5.31 -19.85 -3.05
C ARG A 82 4.84 -20.90 -4.04
N ASP A 83 5.64 -21.95 -4.22
CA ASP A 83 5.21 -23.14 -4.95
C ASP A 83 4.02 -23.78 -4.24
N VAL A 84 2.88 -23.85 -4.93
CA VAL A 84 1.68 -24.50 -4.42
C VAL A 84 1.55 -25.88 -5.07
N PRO A 85 1.51 -26.98 -4.30
CA PRO A 85 1.35 -28.31 -4.85
C PRO A 85 0.07 -28.44 -5.68
N ALA A 86 0.16 -29.16 -6.80
CA ALA A 86 -1.02 -29.51 -7.57
C ALA A 86 -1.97 -30.35 -6.70
N GLN A 87 -3.16 -29.82 -6.45
CA GLN A 87 -4.22 -30.50 -5.69
C GLN A 87 -5.41 -30.82 -6.60
N VAL A 88 -6.10 -31.92 -6.31
CA VAL A 88 -7.30 -32.32 -7.05
C VAL A 88 -8.51 -31.74 -6.34
N CYS A 89 -9.15 -30.76 -6.97
CA CYS A 89 -10.39 -30.17 -6.51
C CYS A 89 -11.57 -31.05 -6.91
N GLU A 90 -12.54 -31.23 -6.03
CA GLU A 90 -13.84 -31.82 -6.41
C GLU A 90 -14.57 -30.89 -7.38
N GLU A 91 -14.55 -29.59 -7.09
CA GLU A 91 -14.95 -28.50 -7.98
C GLU A 91 -14.04 -27.30 -7.71
N ALA A 92 -13.51 -26.68 -8.77
CA ALA A 92 -12.66 -25.50 -8.65
C ALA A 92 -13.49 -24.23 -8.87
N ALA A 93 -13.32 -23.24 -8.00
CA ALA A 93 -13.87 -21.91 -8.21
C ALA A 93 -13.22 -21.24 -9.44
N PRO A 94 -13.95 -20.36 -10.15
CA PRO A 94 -13.39 -19.65 -11.28
C PRO A 94 -12.22 -18.75 -10.86
N VAL A 95 -11.14 -18.74 -11.64
CA VAL A 95 -10.01 -17.83 -11.42
C VAL A 95 -10.47 -16.37 -11.60
N PRO A 96 -10.19 -15.47 -10.65
CA PRO A 96 -10.64 -14.07 -10.72
C PRO A 96 -9.77 -13.20 -11.64
N GLY A 97 -8.72 -13.77 -12.25
CA GLY A 97 -7.74 -13.05 -13.06
C GLY A 97 -6.46 -13.85 -13.24
N SER A 98 -5.32 -13.16 -13.28
CA SER A 98 -3.99 -13.75 -13.42
C SER A 98 -3.03 -13.22 -12.36
N CYS A 99 -2.10 -14.06 -11.90
CA CYS A 99 -0.99 -13.63 -11.07
C CYS A 99 0.15 -13.10 -11.95
N VAL A 100 0.69 -11.93 -11.58
CA VAL A 100 1.78 -11.25 -12.29
C VAL A 100 2.84 -10.77 -11.30
N CYS A 101 4.08 -10.71 -11.74
CA CYS A 101 5.18 -10.22 -10.93
C CYS A 101 5.36 -8.71 -11.14
N VAL A 102 5.24 -7.93 -10.06
CA VAL A 102 5.37 -6.47 -10.10
C VAL A 102 6.24 -6.03 -8.94
N ALA A 103 7.35 -5.35 -9.23
CA ALA A 103 8.31 -4.90 -8.22
C ALA A 103 8.70 -6.02 -7.24
N GLU A 104 9.07 -7.19 -7.78
CA GLU A 104 9.45 -8.40 -7.04
C GLU A 104 8.35 -9.01 -6.15
N ARG A 105 7.09 -8.56 -6.28
CA ARG A 105 5.94 -9.08 -5.52
C ARG A 105 4.89 -9.65 -6.46
N CYS A 106 4.32 -10.80 -6.09
CA CYS A 106 3.19 -11.36 -6.82
C CYS A 106 1.93 -10.53 -6.57
N ALA A 107 1.26 -10.15 -7.65
CA ALA A 107 0.05 -9.36 -7.63
C ALA A 107 -1.06 -10.03 -8.44
N LEU A 108 -2.29 -9.96 -7.92
CA LEU A 108 -3.47 -10.41 -8.64
C LEU A 108 -3.95 -9.30 -9.59
N ARG A 109 -3.75 -9.53 -10.89
CA ARG A 109 -4.40 -8.77 -11.95
C ARG A 109 -5.79 -9.35 -12.18
N ARG A 110 -6.78 -8.80 -11.48
CA ARG A 110 -8.20 -9.16 -11.65
C ARG A 110 -8.67 -8.87 -13.06
N GLU A 111 -9.63 -9.65 -13.52
CA GLU A 111 -10.45 -9.26 -14.67
C GLU A 111 -11.33 -8.08 -14.26
N MET A 112 -11.15 -6.93 -14.91
CA MET A 112 -11.76 -5.66 -14.49
C MET A 112 -12.79 -5.17 -15.53
N PRO A 113 -14.02 -4.84 -15.12
CA PRO A 113 -15.01 -4.18 -15.98
C PRO A 113 -14.48 -2.84 -16.49
N ASP A 114 -14.65 -2.54 -17.79
CA ASP A 114 -14.19 -1.28 -18.40
C ASP A 114 -12.73 -0.92 -18.06
N GLY A 115 -11.88 -1.93 -17.81
CA GLY A 115 -10.48 -1.78 -17.45
C GLY A 115 -10.20 -1.26 -16.03
N HIS A 116 -11.17 -1.26 -15.11
CA HIS A 116 -10.97 -0.80 -13.73
C HIS A 116 -11.89 -1.45 -12.69
N LEU A 117 -11.51 -1.38 -11.41
CA LEU A 117 -12.36 -1.75 -10.27
C LEU A 117 -12.59 -0.54 -9.37
N ILE A 118 -13.78 -0.44 -8.80
CA ILE A 118 -14.19 0.64 -7.89
C ILE A 118 -14.50 0.04 -6.53
N SER A 119 -13.93 0.60 -5.47
CA SER A 119 -14.19 0.20 -4.09
C SER A 119 -15.62 0.49 -3.67
N GLU A 120 -16.13 -0.28 -2.72
CA GLU A 120 -17.40 0.02 -2.07
C GLU A 120 -17.26 1.22 -1.11
N GLY A 121 -16.13 1.28 -0.41
CA GLY A 121 -15.83 2.31 0.60
C GLY A 121 -15.48 3.68 0.03
N THR A 122 -15.79 4.74 0.79
CA THR A 122 -15.46 6.13 0.43
C THR A 122 -14.02 6.49 0.75
N CYS A 123 -13.36 7.26 -0.12
CA CYS A 123 -12.02 7.79 0.11
C CYS A 123 -12.02 9.32 0.18
N ALA A 124 -10.91 9.92 0.67
CA ALA A 124 -10.75 11.37 0.62
C ALA A 124 -9.27 11.80 0.56
N TYR A 125 -9.01 12.93 -0.09
CA TYR A 125 -7.67 13.53 -0.18
C TYR A 125 -7.38 14.50 0.98
N GLY A 126 -6.16 14.48 1.51
CA GLY A 126 -5.64 15.46 2.48
C GLY A 126 -5.12 14.86 3.77
N ALA A 127 -4.40 15.68 4.56
CA ALA A 127 -3.80 15.25 5.83
C ALA A 127 -4.86 14.72 6.82
N GLY A 128 -4.62 13.54 7.38
CA GLY A 128 -5.51 12.87 8.33
C GLY A 128 -6.74 12.19 7.71
N ARG A 129 -6.78 12.01 6.38
CA ARG A 129 -7.86 11.30 5.69
C ARG A 129 -7.42 9.91 5.20
N THR A 130 -8.38 9.01 5.07
CA THR A 130 -8.18 7.68 4.47
C THR A 130 -7.96 7.81 2.98
N GLY A 131 -6.68 7.80 2.58
CA GLY A 131 -6.26 7.59 1.20
C GLY A 131 -6.63 6.19 0.71
N CYS A 132 -6.39 5.93 -0.56
CA CYS A 132 -6.56 4.60 -1.14
C CYS A 132 -5.24 3.85 -1.11
N GLY A 133 -5.28 2.59 -0.70
CA GLY A 133 -4.13 1.69 -0.77
C GLY A 133 -4.49 0.38 -1.45
N ILE A 134 -3.47 -0.30 -1.93
CA ILE A 134 -3.63 -1.52 -2.73
C ILE A 134 -3.30 -2.77 -1.91
N SER A 135 -3.99 -3.87 -2.17
CA SER A 135 -3.50 -5.22 -1.87
C SER A 135 -2.94 -5.83 -3.13
N MET A 136 -1.63 -6.08 -3.19
CA MET A 136 -1.03 -6.72 -4.36
C MET A 136 -1.55 -8.15 -4.52
N ALA A 137 -1.39 -8.98 -3.49
CA ALA A 137 -1.78 -10.38 -3.52
C ALA A 137 -3.27 -10.57 -3.82
N GLU A 138 -4.17 -9.74 -3.26
CA GLU A 138 -5.61 -9.85 -3.50
C GLU A 138 -6.10 -9.05 -4.73
N GLY A 139 -5.28 -8.18 -5.29
CA GLY A 139 -5.67 -7.32 -6.41
C GLY A 139 -6.81 -6.36 -6.08
N THR A 140 -6.82 -5.78 -4.88
CA THR A 140 -7.90 -4.89 -4.38
C THR A 140 -7.37 -3.49 -4.10
N CYS A 141 -8.26 -2.48 -4.15
CA CYS A 141 -7.92 -1.07 -3.88
C CYS A 141 -8.98 -0.48 -2.96
N GLU A 142 -8.62 -0.26 -1.70
CA GLU A 142 -9.58 0.09 -0.64
C GLU A 142 -9.11 1.30 0.18
N PRO A 143 -10.05 2.09 0.75
CA PRO A 143 -9.71 3.17 1.66
C PRO A 143 -8.98 2.67 2.91
N GLY A 144 -7.93 3.37 3.32
CA GLY A 144 -7.20 3.09 4.56
C GLY A 144 -6.22 1.93 4.50
N ARG A 145 -6.00 1.31 3.33
CA ARG A 145 -4.82 0.46 3.13
C ARG A 145 -3.55 1.33 2.94
N GLY A 146 -2.42 0.81 3.43
CA GLY A 146 -1.17 1.56 3.57
C GLY A 146 -0.09 1.27 2.52
N ASP A 147 -0.35 0.38 1.55
CA ASP A 147 0.68 0.00 0.59
C ASP A 147 0.70 0.98 -0.60
N GLU A 148 1.78 1.75 -0.71
CA GLU A 148 2.17 2.41 -1.96
C GLU A 148 3.11 1.48 -2.72
N VAL A 149 2.73 1.07 -3.92
CA VAL A 149 3.58 0.23 -4.78
C VAL A 149 4.48 1.15 -5.58
N ARG A 150 5.78 1.09 -5.30
CA ARG A 150 6.81 1.72 -6.14
C ARG A 150 7.26 0.72 -7.21
N ALA A 151 6.50 0.61 -8.28
CA ALA A 151 6.91 -0.14 -9.47
C ALA A 151 7.67 0.75 -10.45
N GLY A 152 8.55 0.12 -11.23
CA GLY A 152 9.30 0.76 -12.32
C GLY A 152 8.38 1.44 -13.33
N ALA A 153 8.92 2.36 -14.12
CA ALA A 153 8.15 3.04 -15.17
C ALA A 153 7.98 2.18 -16.44
N ASP A 154 8.79 1.13 -16.53
CA ASP A 154 8.86 0.09 -17.55
C ASP A 154 8.03 -1.17 -17.20
N GLU A 155 7.41 -1.19 -16.01
CA GLU A 155 6.63 -2.33 -15.52
C GLU A 155 5.12 -2.07 -15.63
N THR A 156 4.40 -3.11 -16.06
CA THR A 156 2.95 -3.16 -15.89
C THR A 156 2.62 -3.12 -14.42
N ARG A 157 1.85 -2.12 -13.98
CA ARG A 157 1.63 -1.88 -12.55
C ARG A 157 0.19 -1.53 -12.24
N PRO A 158 -0.30 -1.95 -11.07
CA PRO A 158 -1.57 -1.48 -10.59
C PRO A 158 -1.45 -0.07 -10.00
N VAL A 159 -2.47 0.74 -10.22
CA VAL A 159 -2.60 2.11 -9.71
C VAL A 159 -3.88 2.17 -8.90
N CYS A 160 -3.73 2.46 -7.61
CA CYS A 160 -4.85 2.63 -6.69
C CYS A 160 -4.96 4.10 -6.28
N ARG A 161 -6.11 4.71 -6.53
CA ARG A 161 -6.31 6.14 -6.29
C ARG A 161 -7.72 6.46 -5.84
N CYS A 162 -7.87 7.54 -5.09
CA CYS A 162 -9.19 8.11 -4.87
C CYS A 162 -9.66 8.74 -6.18
N GLN A 163 -10.93 8.60 -6.55
CA GLN A 163 -11.54 9.25 -7.71
C GLN A 163 -12.92 9.80 -7.34
N GLY A 164 -13.25 10.97 -7.89
CA GLY A 164 -14.51 11.66 -7.69
C GLY A 164 -14.42 12.76 -6.64
N ALA A 165 -15.57 13.37 -6.33
CA ALA A 165 -15.69 14.38 -5.30
C ALA A 165 -16.40 13.80 -4.07
N PRO A 166 -15.98 14.16 -2.84
CA PRO A 166 -16.75 13.84 -1.65
C PRO A 166 -18.22 14.30 -1.79
N PRO A 167 -19.20 13.51 -1.29
CA PRO A 167 -19.07 12.27 -0.52
C PRO A 167 -18.96 10.99 -1.38
N ASN A 168 -19.00 11.12 -2.70
CA ASN A 168 -19.07 9.99 -3.61
C ASN A 168 -17.70 9.52 -4.11
N ALA A 169 -16.62 10.08 -3.56
CA ALA A 169 -15.28 9.67 -3.92
C ALA A 169 -15.05 8.20 -3.51
N ARG A 170 -14.52 7.40 -4.44
CA ARG A 170 -14.24 5.97 -4.28
C ARG A 170 -12.81 5.65 -4.71
N CYS A 171 -12.23 4.61 -4.13
CA CYS A 171 -10.96 4.10 -4.60
C CYS A 171 -11.16 3.40 -5.93
N ARG A 172 -10.28 3.65 -6.88
CA ARG A 172 -10.27 3.02 -8.20
C ARG A 172 -8.94 2.33 -8.41
N LEU A 173 -9.01 1.05 -8.73
CA LEU A 173 -7.89 0.25 -9.22
C LEU A 173 -7.89 0.27 -10.74
N GLU A 174 -6.76 0.60 -11.34
CA GLU A 174 -6.49 0.46 -12.76
C GLU A 174 -5.16 -0.24 -12.95
N TRP A 175 -4.98 -0.94 -14.07
CA TRP A 175 -3.69 -1.49 -14.45
C TRP A 175 -3.11 -0.62 -15.57
N HIS A 176 -1.94 -0.06 -15.32
CA HIS A 176 -1.23 0.77 -16.27
C HIS A 176 -0.19 -0.08 -16.97
N GLU A 177 -0.33 -0.19 -18.28
CA GLU A 177 0.67 -0.82 -19.15
C GLU A 177 1.74 0.23 -19.52
N PRO A 178 3.03 -0.15 -19.59
CA PRO A 178 4.08 0.72 -20.07
C PRO A 178 3.80 1.16 -21.50
N VAL A 179 3.99 2.44 -21.78
CA VAL A 179 3.81 2.98 -23.14
C VAL A 179 5.15 3.03 -23.83
N PRO A 180 5.40 2.21 -24.87
CA PRO A 180 6.68 2.20 -25.55
C PRO A 180 6.92 3.51 -26.31
N CYS A 181 8.18 3.96 -26.33
CA CYS A 181 8.63 5.13 -27.07
C CYS A 181 10.04 4.93 -27.61
N GLU A 182 10.32 5.58 -28.75
CA GLU A 182 11.69 5.73 -29.25
C GLU A 182 12.25 7.09 -28.82
N SER A 183 11.38 8.09 -28.69
CA SER A 183 11.73 9.44 -28.26
C SER A 183 10.59 10.10 -27.48
N GLU A 184 10.87 11.23 -26.83
CA GLU A 184 9.86 12.07 -26.15
C GLU A 184 8.73 12.52 -27.09
N ARG A 185 8.96 12.50 -28.42
CA ARG A 185 7.97 12.82 -29.45
C ARG A 185 6.89 11.75 -29.61
N ASP A 186 7.11 10.56 -29.06
CA ASP A 186 6.12 9.47 -29.05
C ASP A 186 5.22 9.51 -27.82
N CYS A 187 5.57 10.34 -26.84
CA CYS A 187 4.89 10.42 -25.56
C CYS A 187 3.96 11.63 -25.50
N TRP A 188 2.85 11.46 -24.77
CA TRP A 188 1.89 12.51 -24.45
C TRP A 188 1.22 12.21 -23.10
N PHE A 189 0.60 13.20 -22.46
CA PHE A 189 -0.26 12.96 -21.30
C PHE A 189 -1.72 12.98 -21.70
N ASP A 190 -2.44 11.95 -21.27
CA ASP A 190 -3.90 11.97 -21.33
C ASP A 190 -4.41 13.13 -20.46
N SER A 191 -4.90 14.19 -21.12
CA SER A 191 -5.49 15.37 -20.47
C SER A 191 -7.00 15.23 -20.29
N ASP A 192 -7.61 14.24 -20.96
CA ASP A 192 -9.05 14.00 -20.94
C ASP A 192 -9.43 13.15 -19.71
N GLY A 193 -8.47 12.38 -19.19
CA GLY A 193 -8.60 11.61 -17.97
C GLY A 193 -8.35 12.42 -16.69
N PRO A 194 -8.89 11.96 -15.55
CA PRO A 194 -8.60 12.54 -14.24
C PRO A 194 -7.15 12.28 -13.74
N ILE A 195 -6.28 11.65 -14.54
CA ILE A 195 -4.81 11.55 -14.30
C ILE A 195 -4.10 11.96 -15.58
N LEU A 196 -3.00 12.69 -15.41
CA LEU A 196 -1.90 12.73 -16.36
C LEU A 196 -1.27 11.34 -16.48
N ARG A 197 -1.82 10.50 -17.35
CA ARG A 197 -1.27 9.19 -17.69
C ARG A 197 -0.42 9.35 -18.96
N PRO A 198 0.84 8.88 -18.98
CA PRO A 198 1.59 8.77 -20.22
C PRO A 198 0.80 7.88 -21.19
N ILE A 199 0.55 8.40 -22.38
CA ILE A 199 -0.09 7.71 -23.49
C ILE A 199 0.78 7.88 -24.73
N ARG A 200 0.54 7.03 -25.73
CA ARG A 200 1.15 7.23 -27.03
C ARG A 200 0.62 8.53 -27.63
N ARG A 201 1.51 9.36 -28.16
CA ARG A 201 1.17 10.66 -28.70
C ARG A 201 0.10 10.53 -29.79
N PRO A 202 -1.09 11.15 -29.58
CA PRO A 202 -2.15 11.14 -30.58
C PRO A 202 -1.64 11.70 -31.91
N ARG A 203 -2.10 11.12 -33.04
CA ARG A 203 -1.66 11.54 -34.39
C ARG A 203 -1.82 13.05 -34.62
N ARG A 204 -2.91 13.64 -34.10
CA ARG A 204 -3.22 15.07 -34.21
C ARG A 204 -2.22 15.99 -33.48
N LEU A 205 -1.48 15.47 -32.50
CA LEU A 205 -0.54 16.23 -31.66
C LEU A 205 0.93 15.99 -32.03
N ARG A 206 1.22 15.20 -33.06
CA ARG A 206 2.61 14.90 -33.46
C ARG A 206 3.42 16.12 -33.91
N ASN A 207 2.74 17.15 -34.41
CA ASN A 207 3.36 18.41 -34.82
C ASN A 207 3.43 19.44 -33.69
N HIS A 208 2.78 19.17 -32.54
CA HIS A 208 2.87 20.01 -31.36
C HIS A 208 4.19 19.74 -30.64
N LEU A 209 4.95 20.79 -30.38
CA LEU A 209 6.15 20.75 -29.56
C LEU A 209 5.78 21.27 -28.17
N PHE A 210 6.21 20.56 -27.14
CA PHE A 210 6.07 21.04 -25.77
C PHE A 210 7.02 22.21 -25.56
N GLU A 211 6.51 23.33 -25.06
CA GLU A 211 7.32 24.50 -24.72
C GLU A 211 7.12 24.88 -23.24
N PRO A 212 7.60 24.08 -22.27
CA PRO A 212 7.18 24.18 -20.86
C PRO A 212 7.26 25.56 -20.22
N CYS A 213 8.19 26.40 -20.68
CA CYS A 213 8.40 27.75 -20.18
C CYS A 213 7.49 28.82 -20.82
N VAL A 214 6.81 28.48 -21.91
CA VAL A 214 5.92 29.36 -22.68
C VAL A 214 4.46 28.98 -22.43
N ASP A 215 4.14 27.71 -22.59
CA ASP A 215 2.78 27.18 -22.51
C ASP A 215 2.42 26.64 -21.10
N GLY A 216 3.43 26.39 -20.24
CA GLY A 216 3.25 25.74 -18.95
C GLY A 216 2.93 24.24 -19.06
N GLU A 217 3.10 23.66 -20.25
CA GLU A 217 2.86 22.25 -20.52
C GLU A 217 4.01 21.39 -20.03
N VAL A 218 3.68 20.25 -19.43
CA VAL A 218 4.66 19.27 -18.98
C VAL A 218 4.88 18.23 -20.06
N ALA A 219 6.10 18.15 -20.59
CA ALA A 219 6.48 17.09 -21.52
C ALA A 219 6.71 15.76 -20.76
N PRO A 220 6.12 14.64 -21.21
CA PRO A 220 6.52 13.32 -20.74
C PRO A 220 7.90 12.96 -21.30
N THR A 221 8.64 12.15 -20.55
CA THR A 221 10.00 11.72 -20.93
C THR A 221 9.96 10.33 -21.54
N CYS A 222 10.83 10.05 -22.50
CA CYS A 222 11.10 8.69 -22.95
C CYS A 222 12.34 8.15 -22.22
N MET A 223 12.15 7.27 -21.24
CA MET A 223 13.22 6.73 -20.40
C MET A 223 13.17 5.20 -20.42
N GLY A 224 14.31 4.56 -20.69
CA GLY A 224 14.36 3.09 -20.81
C GLY A 224 13.49 2.52 -21.94
N GLY A 225 13.08 3.35 -22.91
CA GLY A 225 12.16 2.95 -23.99
C GLY A 225 10.68 3.08 -23.64
N PHE A 226 10.33 3.69 -22.50
CA PHE A 226 8.94 3.89 -22.08
C PHE A 226 8.63 5.34 -21.71
N CYS A 227 7.39 5.75 -21.96
CA CYS A 227 6.91 7.08 -21.60
C CYS A 227 6.68 7.17 -20.09
N THR A 228 7.35 8.12 -19.45
CA THR A 228 7.28 8.31 -18.00
C THR A 228 6.84 9.72 -17.66
N ALA A 229 6.25 9.88 -16.48
CA ALA A 229 6.11 11.19 -15.86
C ALA A 229 7.40 11.49 -15.09
N ASP A 230 8.28 12.31 -15.66
CA ASP A 230 9.46 12.81 -14.94
C ASP A 230 9.12 14.13 -14.24
N PRO A 231 8.93 14.14 -12.91
CA PRO A 231 8.60 15.36 -12.18
C PRO A 231 9.78 16.36 -12.13
N MET A 232 11.02 15.96 -12.42
CA MET A 232 12.20 16.82 -12.32
C MET A 232 12.46 17.60 -13.62
N ARG A 233 12.06 17.07 -14.78
CA ARG A 233 12.09 17.80 -16.07
C ARG A 233 10.81 18.58 -16.36
N ALA A 234 9.71 18.21 -15.71
CA ALA A 234 8.41 18.84 -15.90
C ALA A 234 8.36 20.35 -15.62
N TYR A 235 9.25 20.85 -14.77
CA TYR A 235 9.24 22.25 -14.31
C TYR A 235 10.58 22.96 -14.54
N GLY A 236 11.44 22.39 -15.39
CA GLY A 236 12.73 22.97 -15.73
C GLY A 236 12.60 24.13 -16.70
N CYS A 237 12.48 25.33 -16.13
CA CYS A 237 12.80 26.62 -16.72
C CYS A 237 13.90 27.24 -15.85
#